data_AF-A0A531JCZ6-F1
#
_entry.id   AF-A0A531JCZ6-F1
#
_cell.length_a   1.000
_cell.length_b   1.000
_cell.length_c   1.000
_cell.angle_alpha   90.00
_cell.angle_beta   90.00
_cell.angle_gamma   90.00
#
_symmetry.space_group_name_H-M   'P 1'
#
loop_
_entity.id
_entity.type
_entity.pdbx_description
1 polymer ?
#
loop_
_entity_poly.entity_id
_entity_poly.type
_entity_poly.pdbx_seq_one_letter_code
_entity_poly.pdbx_strand_id
1 'polypeptide(L)'
;DVARLGEIGAFFHEINLGGTAIGTGINTNPGYQAAAVAELRAISGLPVIPAGNLIEACWDTGAFVLFSGMLKRTATKLSKICNDLRLLSSGPRG
;
A
#
# COMPACT_ATOMS: atom_id res chain seq x y z
N ASP A 1 -4.54 -13.86 6.46
CA ASP A 1 -3.76 -12.61 6.62
C ASP A 1 -3.09 -12.19 5.32
N VAL A 2 -2.49 -13.10 4.55
CA VAL A 2 -1.99 -12.81 3.20
C VAL A 2 -3.06 -12.20 2.28
N ALA A 3 -4.26 -12.79 2.20
CA ALA A 3 -5.35 -12.23 1.40
C ALA A 3 -5.72 -10.78 1.79
N ARG A 4 -5.87 -10.53 3.10
CA ARG A 4 -6.13 -9.19 3.66
C ARG A 4 -5.00 -8.19 3.40
N LEU A 5 -3.74 -8.65 3.42
CA LEU A 5 -2.60 -7.81 3.03
C LEU A 5 -2.68 -7.44 1.55
N GLY A 6 -3.11 -8.36 0.68
CA GLY A 6 -3.36 -8.07 -0.73
C GLY A 6 -4.48 -7.05 -0.94
N GLU A 7 -5.62 -7.23 -0.25
CA GLU A 7 -6.75 -6.29 -0.27
C GLU A 7 -6.33 -4.87 0.15
N ILE A 8 -5.61 -4.74 1.26
CA ILE A 8 -5.14 -3.42 1.74
C ILE A 8 -4.04 -2.86 0.84
N GLY A 9 -3.18 -3.73 0.30
CA GLY A 9 -2.14 -3.33 -0.65
C GLY A 9 -2.70 -2.70 -1.92
N ALA A 10 -3.93 -3.05 -2.32
CA ALA A 10 -4.60 -2.43 -3.46
C ALA A 10 -4.86 -0.93 -3.26
N PHE A 11 -4.93 -0.42 -2.03
CA PHE A 11 -5.10 1.01 -1.77
C PHE A 11 -3.90 1.84 -2.25
N PHE A 12 -2.70 1.25 -2.36
CA PHE A 12 -1.53 1.93 -2.93
C PHE A 12 -1.63 2.16 -4.44
N HIS A 13 -2.61 1.56 -5.11
CA HIS A 13 -2.83 1.80 -6.53
C HIS A 13 -3.51 3.16 -6.77
N GLU A 14 -4.18 3.74 -5.78
CA GLU A 14 -4.71 5.09 -5.89
C GLU A 14 -3.58 6.12 -5.75
N ILE A 15 -3.40 6.96 -6.77
CA ILE A 15 -2.28 7.91 -6.86
C ILE A 15 -2.75 9.34 -7.16
N ASN A 16 -2.06 10.32 -6.59
CA ASN A 16 -2.39 11.74 -6.72
C ASN A 16 -1.69 12.44 -7.90
N LEU A 17 -1.14 11.68 -8.85
CA LEU A 17 -0.41 12.23 -9.99
C LEU A 17 -1.28 13.21 -10.79
N GLY A 18 -0.72 14.39 -11.12
CA GLY A 18 -1.45 15.49 -11.74
C GLY A 18 -2.04 16.51 -10.75
N GLY A 19 -2.07 16.22 -9.44
CA GLY A 19 -2.48 17.15 -8.39
C GLY A 19 -1.45 18.25 -8.07
N THR A 20 -0.20 18.06 -8.52
CA THR A 20 0.95 18.97 -8.30
C THR A 20 1.25 19.22 -6.83
N ALA A 21 1.39 20.49 -6.40
CA ALA A 21 1.94 20.82 -5.09
C ALA A 21 0.99 20.50 -3.92
N ILE A 22 -0.31 20.71 -4.12
CA ILE A 22 -1.34 20.63 -3.06
C ILE A 22 -2.65 19.97 -3.54
N GLY A 23 -2.60 19.28 -4.68
CA GLY A 23 -3.75 18.52 -5.22
C GLY A 23 -4.68 19.34 -6.11
N THR A 24 -4.46 20.64 -6.28
CA THR A 24 -5.28 21.51 -7.15
C THR A 24 -5.05 21.28 -8.63
N GLY A 25 -3.92 20.66 -9.00
CA GLY A 25 -3.52 20.53 -10.40
C GLY A 25 -3.13 21.87 -11.04
N ILE A 26 -2.75 22.87 -10.23
CA ILE A 26 -2.24 24.14 -10.77
C ILE A 26 -1.03 23.86 -11.66
N ASN A 27 -1.02 24.47 -12.85
CA ASN A 27 -0.04 24.25 -13.93
C ASN A 27 -0.06 22.85 -14.59
N THR A 28 -1.07 22.02 -14.32
CA THR A 28 -1.25 20.75 -15.02
C THR A 28 -2.03 20.97 -16.32
N ASN A 29 -1.46 20.56 -17.45
CA ASN A 29 -2.15 20.61 -18.74
C ASN A 29 -3.36 19.65 -18.74
N PRO A 30 -4.55 20.07 -19.23
CA PRO A 30 -5.65 19.17 -19.51
C PRO A 30 -5.20 17.93 -20.32
N GLY A 31 -5.28 16.74 -19.70
CA GLY A 31 -4.86 15.47 -20.30
C GLY A 31 -3.54 14.91 -19.78
N TYR A 32 -2.73 15.71 -19.08
CA TYR A 32 -1.47 15.23 -18.46
C TYR A 32 -1.71 14.04 -17.55
N GLN A 33 -2.70 14.12 -16.65
CA GLN A 33 -2.97 13.05 -15.69
C GLN A 33 -3.31 11.73 -16.39
N ALA A 34 -4.19 11.78 -17.40
CA ALA A 34 -4.58 10.58 -18.13
C ALA A 34 -3.38 9.93 -18.85
N ALA A 35 -2.55 10.75 -19.52
CA ALA A 35 -1.35 10.27 -20.19
C ALA A 35 -0.32 9.71 -19.20
N ALA A 36 -0.02 10.45 -18.13
CA ALA A 36 0.98 10.05 -17.14
C ALA A 36 0.58 8.80 -16.37
N VAL A 37 -0.69 8.64 -16.01
CA VAL A 37 -1.19 7.42 -15.37
C VAL A 37 -1.16 6.23 -16.33
N ALA A 38 -1.50 6.43 -17.61
CA ALA A 38 -1.43 5.36 -18.62
C ALA A 38 0.02 4.88 -18.81
N GLU A 39 0.97 5.79 -18.94
CA GLU A 39 2.40 5.47 -19.03
C GLU A 39 2.91 4.77 -17.76
N LEU A 40 2.50 5.25 -16.57
CA LEU A 40 2.90 4.63 -15.32
C LEU A 40 2.36 3.20 -15.18
N ARG A 41 1.11 2.94 -15.60
CA ARG A 41 0.56 1.58 -15.69
C ARG A 41 1.38 0.70 -16.63
N ALA A 42 1.75 1.22 -17.80
CA ALA A 42 2.51 0.48 -18.81
C ALA A 42 3.91 0.11 -18.31
N ILE A 43 4.61 1.04 -17.65
CA ILE A 43 5.98 0.82 -17.14
C ILE A 43 5.97 -0.10 -15.91
N SER A 44 5.05 0.13 -14.96
CA SER A 44 5.03 -0.60 -13.69
C SER A 44 4.34 -1.97 -13.78
N GLY A 45 3.43 -2.16 -14.73
CA GLY A 45 2.53 -3.31 -14.78
C GLY A 45 1.49 -3.34 -13.65
N LEU A 46 1.39 -2.27 -12.86
CA LEU A 46 0.46 -2.16 -11.74
C LEU A 46 -0.86 -1.50 -12.17
N PRO A 47 -2.01 -1.89 -11.61
CA PRO A 47 -3.31 -1.33 -11.94
C PRO A 47 -3.56 0.01 -11.23
N VAL A 48 -2.62 0.95 -11.30
CA VAL A 48 -2.72 2.27 -10.63
C VAL A 48 -3.89 3.07 -11.16
N ILE A 49 -4.57 3.87 -10.36
CA ILE A 49 -5.72 4.72 -10.74
C ILE A 49 -5.53 6.13 -10.17
N PRO A 50 -6.00 7.18 -10.87
CA PRO A 50 -5.96 8.52 -10.31
C PRO A 50 -6.91 8.60 -9.12
N ALA A 51 -6.49 9.33 -8.08
CA ALA A 51 -7.30 9.50 -6.88
C ALA A 51 -8.60 10.27 -7.16
N GLY A 52 -9.68 9.87 -6.48
CA GLY A 52 -10.98 10.52 -6.64
C GLY A 52 -10.99 11.98 -6.18
N ASN A 53 -10.13 12.32 -5.22
CA ASN A 53 -9.88 13.67 -4.74
C ASN A 53 -8.38 13.91 -4.56
N LEU A 54 -7.78 14.68 -5.47
CA LEU A 54 -6.34 14.94 -5.46
C LEU A 54 -5.88 15.82 -4.30
N ILE A 55 -6.75 16.68 -3.77
CA ILE A 55 -6.45 17.53 -2.60
C ILE A 55 -6.31 16.66 -1.36
N GLU A 56 -7.26 15.76 -1.14
CA GLU A 56 -7.21 14.82 -0.02
C GLU A 56 -6.01 13.86 -0.14
N ALA A 57 -5.82 13.28 -1.33
CA ALA A 57 -4.72 12.35 -1.59
C ALA A 57 -3.31 13.00 -1.50
N CYS A 58 -3.18 14.32 -1.48
CA CYS A 58 -1.90 15.01 -1.33
C CYS A 58 -1.29 14.90 0.08
N TRP A 59 -2.11 14.66 1.09
CA TRP A 59 -1.67 14.53 2.49
C TRP A 59 -2.22 13.28 3.16
N ASP A 60 -3.03 12.49 2.47
CA ASP A 60 -3.49 11.22 3.01
C ASP A 60 -2.31 10.25 3.20
N THR A 61 -2.23 9.73 4.42
CA THR A 61 -1.28 8.69 4.81
C THR A 61 -2.00 7.45 5.34
N GLY A 62 -3.33 7.41 5.25
CA GLY A 62 -4.20 6.38 5.78
C GLY A 62 -3.87 5.00 5.24
N ALA A 63 -3.64 4.87 3.92
CA ALA A 63 -3.25 3.60 3.29
C ALA A 63 -1.98 3.00 3.92
N PHE A 64 -0.95 3.81 4.16
CA PHE A 64 0.29 3.37 4.79
C PHE A 64 0.08 2.92 6.24
N VAL A 65 -0.70 3.68 7.01
CA VAL A 65 -1.03 3.36 8.41
C VAL A 65 -1.80 2.04 8.49
N LEU A 66 -2.81 1.86 7.65
CA LEU A 66 -3.61 0.63 7.58
C LEU A 66 -2.75 -0.58 7.21
N PHE A 67 -1.94 -0.46 6.16
CA PHE A 67 -1.05 -1.52 5.71
C PHE A 67 -0.04 -1.92 6.80
N SER A 68 0.60 -0.94 7.43
CA SER A 68 1.53 -1.16 8.55
C SER A 68 0.86 -1.85 9.74
N GLY A 69 -0.38 -1.48 10.07
CA GLY A 69 -1.18 -2.15 11.09
C GLY A 69 -1.43 -3.63 10.79
N MET A 70 -1.77 -3.95 9.54
CA MET A 70 -1.99 -5.34 9.12
C MET A 70 -0.69 -6.15 9.09
N LEU A 71 0.42 -5.53 8.67
CA LEU A 71 1.74 -6.14 8.68
C LEU A 71 2.16 -6.50 10.11
N LYS A 72 2.00 -5.57 11.06
CA LYS A 72 2.26 -5.78 12.49
C LYS A 72 1.42 -6.94 13.05
N ARG A 73 0.12 -7.00 12.74
CA ARG A 73 -0.75 -8.12 13.16
C ARG A 73 -0.24 -9.46 12.63
N THR A 74 0.20 -9.50 11.37
CA THR A 74 0.75 -10.71 10.74
C THR A 74 2.05 -11.13 11.43
N ALA A 75 2.93 -10.17 11.73
CA ALA A 75 4.19 -10.40 12.45
C ALA A 75 3.95 -10.96 13.87
N THR A 76 2.96 -10.47 14.61
CA THR A 76 2.60 -11.01 15.94
C THR A 76 2.21 -12.49 15.86
N LYS A 77 1.42 -12.88 14.87
CA LYS A 77 1.03 -14.29 14.67
C LYS A 77 2.22 -15.16 14.31
N LEU A 78 3.08 -14.68 13.41
CA LEU A 78 4.30 -15.40 13.02
C LEU A 78 5.22 -15.60 14.22
N SER A 79 5.43 -14.55 15.03
CA SER A 79 6.23 -14.61 16.25
C SER A 79 5.71 -15.68 17.22
N LYS A 80 4.37 -15.77 17.40
CA LYS A 80 3.75 -16.81 18.22
C LYS A 80 4.02 -18.21 17.67
N ILE A 81 3.82 -18.43 16.36
CA ILE A 81 4.10 -19.73 15.72
C ILE A 81 5.56 -20.13 15.92
N CYS A 82 6.50 -19.20 15.67
CA CYS A 82 7.93 -19.46 15.87
C CYS A 82 8.26 -19.82 17.33
N ASN A 83 7.62 -19.16 18.30
CA ASN A 83 7.81 -19.46 19.71
C ASN A 83 7.25 -20.84 20.09
N ASP A 84 6.08 -21.22 19.59
CA ASP A 84 5.51 -22.57 19.79
C ASP A 84 6.44 -23.64 19.20
N LEU A 85 6.91 -23.45 17.97
CA LEU A 85 7.84 -24.38 17.32
C LEU A 85 9.15 -24.51 18.11
N ARG A 86 9.69 -23.40 18.61
CA ARG A 86 10.89 -23.41 19.47
C ARG A 86 10.66 -24.19 20.75
N LEU A 87 9.49 -24.03 21.37
CA LEU A 87 9.12 -24.76 22.59
C LEU A 87 8.90 -26.25 22.32
N LEU A 88 8.21 -26.62 21.24
CA LEU A 88 7.99 -28.02 20.86
C LEU A 88 9.28 -28.73 20.45
N SER A 89 10.23 -27.99 19.89
CA SER A 89 11.53 -28.51 19.46
C SER A 89 12.59 -28.45 20.56
N SER A 90 12.25 -28.04 21.78
CA SER A 90 13.23 -27.98 22.87
C SER A 90 13.56 -29.39 23.38
N GLY A 91 14.76 -29.87 23.03
CA GLY A 91 15.38 -31.06 23.63
C GLY A 91 15.57 -32.26 22.69
N PRO A 92 16.58 -33.09 23.01
CA PRO A 92 16.42 -34.55 23.02
C PRO A 92 16.54 -35.13 24.44
N ARG A 93 16.86 -34.28 25.44
CA ARG A 93 16.98 -34.62 26.86
C ARG A 93 16.46 -33.46 27.71
N GLY A 94 15.18 -33.53 28.04
CA GLY A 94 14.47 -32.73 29.03
C GLY A 94 13.50 -33.64 29.76
#